data_AF-A0A6N7GKF1-F1
#
_entry.id   AF-A0A6N7GKF1-F1
#
_cell.length_a   1.000
_cell.length_b   1.000
_cell.length_c   1.000
_cell.angle_alpha   90.00
_cell.angle_beta   90.00
_cell.angle_gamma   90.00
#
_symmetry.space_group_name_H-M   'P 1'
#
loop_
_entity.id
_entity.type
_entity.pdbx_description
1 polymer ?
#
loop_
_entity_poly.entity_id
_entity_poly.type
_entity_poly.pdbx_seq_one_letter_code
_entity_poly.pdbx_strand_id
1 'polypeptide(L)'
;MKVYDTQRPDERDQGIAAAAAGARRGDLVVLPTDTLYGLGCDAFKQHAVAALFRAKGRGRDMPLVVMVGSRRTFDGLVHRMPKPARALADAFWPGALTIIVEHAKTLTWDLGDTDGTVAVRMPLHPVALEVLREVGPMAVSSANKTGQPPAVTVEQAREQLGYAARVYLDGGPCPASVPSAIVDLTGEAPRLLRAGALAVPQLREVLPDLLVPDELAADTARTDADAAADDAGTAGTAQAPDPAPASAEG
;
A
#
# COMPACT_ATOMS: atom_id res chain seq x y z
N MET A 1 -1.29 17.72 15.14
CA MET A 1 -1.44 17.24 13.76
C MET A 1 -0.57 18.10 12.88
N LYS A 2 0.37 17.53 12.11
CA LYS A 2 1.25 18.28 11.21
C LYS A 2 1.45 17.51 9.90
N VAL A 3 1.45 18.24 8.79
CA VAL A 3 1.80 17.74 7.46
C VAL A 3 3.26 18.13 7.17
N TYR A 4 4.02 17.23 6.57
CA TYR A 4 5.37 17.46 6.10
C TYR A 4 5.43 17.18 4.60
N ASP A 5 5.86 18.14 3.81
CA ASP A 5 6.06 17.95 2.38
C ASP A 5 7.37 17.18 2.14
N THR A 6 7.25 15.88 1.90
CA THR A 6 8.40 14.99 1.74
C THR A 6 9.01 15.00 0.35
N GLN A 7 8.47 15.81 -0.57
CA GLN A 7 9.11 16.12 -1.84
C GLN A 7 10.21 17.18 -1.67
N ARG A 8 10.18 17.93 -0.55
CA ARG A 8 11.21 18.89 -0.17
C ARG A 8 12.23 18.23 0.77
N PRO A 9 13.54 18.22 0.43
CA PRO A 9 14.55 17.51 1.23
C PRO A 9 14.56 17.85 2.73
N ASP A 10 14.50 19.14 3.09
CA ASP A 10 14.54 19.57 4.50
C ASP A 10 13.30 19.10 5.30
N GLU A 11 12.13 19.11 4.66
CA GLU A 11 10.88 18.68 5.29
C GLU A 11 10.73 17.16 5.29
N ARG A 12 11.32 16.47 4.31
CA ARG A 12 11.38 15.01 4.24
C ARG A 12 12.06 14.43 5.47
N ASP A 13 13.26 14.91 5.80
CA ASP A 13 14.03 14.38 6.94
C ASP A 13 13.32 14.67 8.27
N GLN A 14 12.77 15.88 8.42
CA GLN A 14 11.94 16.25 9.57
C GLN A 14 10.68 15.39 9.67
N GLY A 15 10.03 15.12 8.54
CA GLY A 15 8.83 14.31 8.44
C GLY A 15 9.09 12.86 8.86
N ILE A 16 10.15 12.25 8.33
CA ILE A 16 10.56 10.89 8.69
C ILE A 16 10.89 10.81 10.18
N ALA A 17 11.68 11.76 10.71
CA ALA A 17 11.99 11.82 12.14
C ALA A 17 10.73 11.98 13.01
N ALA A 18 9.80 12.84 12.60
CA ALA A 18 8.53 13.05 13.29
C ALA A 18 7.62 11.82 13.24
N ALA A 19 7.54 11.15 12.09
CA ALA A 19 6.79 9.91 11.91
C ALA A 19 7.35 8.80 12.80
N ALA A 20 8.67 8.61 12.80
CA ALA A 20 9.33 7.61 13.64
C ALA A 20 9.12 7.89 15.14
N ALA A 21 9.30 9.14 15.58
CA ALA A 21 9.05 9.54 16.96
C ALA A 21 7.57 9.37 17.36
N GLY A 22 6.64 9.71 16.45
CA GLY A 22 5.20 9.51 16.64
C GLY A 22 4.84 8.04 16.83
N ALA A 23 5.25 7.18 15.89
CA ALA A 23 5.00 5.75 15.97
C ALA A 23 5.56 5.14 17.27
N ARG A 24 6.77 5.54 17.70
CA ARG A 24 7.36 5.11 18.98
C ARG A 24 6.55 5.54 20.21
N ARG A 25 5.80 6.64 20.14
CA ARG A 25 4.86 7.05 21.19
C ARG A 25 3.49 6.38 21.10
N GLY A 26 3.21 5.63 20.02
CA GLY A 26 1.89 5.06 19.74
C GLY A 26 0.94 6.00 19.00
N ASP A 27 1.45 7.08 18.42
CA ASP A 27 0.67 7.96 17.54
C ASP A 27 0.43 7.29 16.18
N LEU A 28 -0.70 7.58 15.54
CA LEU A 28 -0.95 7.17 14.16
C LEU A 28 -0.26 8.13 13.17
N VAL A 29 0.27 7.56 12.10
CA VAL A 29 1.02 8.24 11.03
C VAL A 29 0.38 7.94 9.69
N VAL A 30 0.18 8.96 8.87
CA VAL A 30 -0.20 8.78 7.46
C VAL A 30 1.04 8.74 6.58
N LEU A 31 1.16 7.68 5.78
CA LEU A 31 2.31 7.33 4.96
C LEU A 31 1.91 7.32 3.47
N PRO A 32 2.69 7.95 2.57
CA PRO A 32 2.53 7.76 1.13
C PRO A 32 3.03 6.37 0.73
N THR A 33 2.38 5.72 -0.24
CA THR A 33 2.85 4.46 -0.83
C THR A 33 2.72 4.47 -2.34
N ASP A 34 3.26 3.44 -3.00
CA ASP A 34 3.11 3.19 -4.44
C ASP A 34 1.65 2.94 -4.89
N THR A 35 0.76 2.59 -3.96
CA THR A 35 -0.64 2.25 -4.29
C THR A 35 -1.65 3.29 -3.80
N LEU A 36 -1.68 3.53 -2.49
CA LEU A 36 -2.68 4.32 -1.77
C LEU A 36 -2.03 4.86 -0.49
N TYR A 37 -2.49 5.99 0.04
CA TYR A 37 -2.01 6.43 1.34
C TYR A 37 -2.41 5.42 2.42
N GLY A 38 -1.49 5.16 3.36
CA GLY A 38 -1.67 4.26 4.49
C GLY A 38 -1.78 5.02 5.80
N LEU A 39 -2.72 4.65 6.66
CA LEU A 39 -2.72 5.01 8.07
C LEU A 39 -2.04 3.88 8.85
N GLY A 40 -0.93 4.19 9.51
CA GLY A 40 -0.09 3.22 10.17
C GLY A 40 0.27 3.56 11.61
N CYS A 41 0.66 2.54 12.36
CA CYS A 41 1.26 2.66 13.69
C CYS A 41 2.24 1.51 13.92
N ASP A 42 3.05 1.56 14.99
CA ASP A 42 3.89 0.43 15.41
C ASP A 42 3.03 -0.82 15.65
N ALA A 43 3.32 -1.91 14.93
CA ALA A 43 2.52 -3.15 14.97
C ALA A 43 2.51 -3.82 16.34
N PHE A 44 3.51 -3.57 17.18
CA PHE A 44 3.64 -4.18 18.51
C PHE A 44 3.03 -3.33 19.62
N LYS A 45 2.50 -2.14 19.30
CA LYS A 45 1.77 -1.31 20.26
C LYS A 45 0.27 -1.55 20.15
N GLN A 46 -0.24 -2.52 20.91
CA GLN A 46 -1.66 -2.89 20.90
C GLN A 46 -2.61 -1.70 21.08
N HIS A 47 -2.29 -0.73 21.95
CA HIS A 47 -3.11 0.47 22.14
C HIS A 47 -3.17 1.36 20.88
N ALA A 48 -2.08 1.44 20.12
CA ALA A 48 -2.00 2.18 18.87
C ALA A 48 -2.77 1.45 17.76
N VAL A 49 -2.64 0.12 17.69
CA VAL A 49 -3.43 -0.70 16.78
C VAL A 49 -4.94 -0.56 17.06
N ALA A 50 -5.35 -0.59 18.33
CA ALA A 50 -6.73 -0.32 18.72
C ALA A 50 -7.18 1.10 18.34
N ALA A 51 -6.30 2.10 18.44
CA ALA A 51 -6.59 3.46 17.99
C ALA A 51 -6.77 3.53 16.47
N LEU A 52 -5.99 2.76 15.71
CA LEU A 52 -6.12 2.65 14.26
C LEU A 52 -7.49 2.09 13.88
N PHE A 53 -7.92 0.96 14.46
CA PHE A 53 -9.26 0.40 14.23
C PHE A 53 -10.37 1.42 14.53
N ARG A 54 -10.29 2.12 15.67
CA ARG A 54 -11.25 3.17 16.04
C ARG A 54 -11.26 4.32 15.04
N ALA A 55 -10.09 4.79 14.59
CA ALA A 55 -9.99 5.89 13.62
C ALA A 55 -10.62 5.53 12.28
N LYS A 56 -10.55 4.24 11.88
CA LYS A 56 -11.18 3.76 10.65
C LYS A 56 -12.68 3.52 10.80
N GLY A 57 -13.16 3.23 12.02
CA GLY A 57 -14.50 2.65 12.21
C GLY A 57 -14.58 1.27 11.57
N ARG A 58 -13.58 0.42 11.82
CA ARG A 58 -13.42 -0.90 11.19
C ARG A 58 -13.58 -2.00 12.23
N GLY A 59 -14.26 -3.08 11.85
CA GLY A 59 -14.36 -4.29 12.65
C GLY A 59 -13.05 -5.09 12.68
N ARG A 60 -12.99 -6.07 13.59
CA ARG A 60 -11.84 -6.94 13.83
C ARG A 60 -11.70 -8.02 12.75
N ASP A 61 -12.81 -8.36 12.12
CA ASP A 61 -13.00 -9.28 10.98
C ASP A 61 -12.30 -8.83 9.70
N MET A 62 -11.80 -7.59 9.68
CA MET A 62 -10.98 -7.08 8.61
C MET A 62 -9.57 -6.76 9.11
N PRO A 63 -8.66 -7.75 9.20
CA PRO A 63 -7.33 -7.55 9.76
C PRO A 63 -6.50 -6.47 9.06
N LEU A 64 -5.49 -5.98 9.78
CA LEU A 64 -4.51 -5.01 9.27
C LEU A 64 -3.37 -5.69 8.54
N VAL A 65 -2.76 -4.96 7.59
CA VAL A 65 -1.55 -5.39 6.91
C VAL A 65 -0.34 -4.90 7.70
N VAL A 66 0.69 -5.72 7.84
CA VAL A 66 1.98 -5.29 8.39
C VAL A 66 2.90 -4.85 7.25
N MET A 67 3.31 -3.59 7.26
CA MET A 67 4.34 -3.10 6.36
C MET A 67 5.73 -3.24 6.98
N VAL A 68 6.73 -3.60 6.17
CA VAL A 68 8.11 -3.80 6.59
C VAL A 68 9.10 -3.06 5.70
N GLY A 69 10.21 -2.60 6.28
CA GLY A 69 11.26 -1.84 5.57
C GLY A 69 12.41 -2.69 5.00
N SER A 70 12.44 -4.00 5.32
CA SER A 70 13.48 -4.92 4.86
C SER A 70 13.02 -6.38 4.80
N ARG A 71 13.67 -7.19 3.94
CA ARG A 71 13.39 -8.63 3.81
C ARG A 71 13.74 -9.39 5.07
N ARG A 72 14.81 -8.97 5.74
CA ARG A 72 15.23 -9.54 7.04
C ARG A 72 14.15 -9.35 8.11
N THR A 73 13.46 -8.21 8.10
CA THR A 73 12.32 -7.97 9.00
C THR A 73 11.20 -8.95 8.68
N PHE A 74 10.84 -9.14 7.40
CA PHE A 74 9.85 -10.14 7.00
C PHE A 74 10.24 -11.55 7.47
N ASP A 75 11.48 -11.98 7.24
CA ASP A 75 11.97 -13.30 7.66
C ASP A 75 11.78 -13.54 9.18
N GLY A 76 11.96 -12.49 10.00
CA GLY A 76 11.75 -12.56 11.45
C GLY A 76 10.29 -12.57 11.90
N LEU A 77 9.33 -12.23 11.02
CA LEU A 77 7.90 -12.23 11.34
C LEU A 77 7.21 -13.57 11.07
N VAL A 78 7.79 -14.42 10.22
CA VAL A 78 7.11 -15.61 9.69
C VAL A 78 7.50 -16.85 10.50
N HIS A 79 6.52 -17.73 10.79
CA HIS A 79 6.78 -18.96 11.55
C HIS A 79 7.68 -19.93 10.79
N ARG A 80 7.31 -20.22 9.54
CA ARG A 80 8.07 -21.02 8.58
C ARG A 80 7.88 -20.40 7.20
N MET A 81 8.96 -19.93 6.58
CA MET A 81 8.88 -19.27 5.28
C MET A 81 8.50 -20.28 4.16
N PRO A 82 7.32 -20.15 3.53
CA PRO A 82 6.99 -20.95 2.36
C PRO A 82 7.88 -20.58 1.18
N LYS A 83 8.29 -21.57 0.36
CA LYS A 83 9.05 -21.29 -0.88
C LYS A 83 8.30 -20.32 -1.82
N PRO A 84 6.97 -20.45 -2.03
CA PRO A 84 6.20 -19.48 -2.80
C PRO A 84 6.28 -18.06 -2.26
N ALA A 85 6.29 -17.89 -0.93
CA ALA A 85 6.34 -16.57 -0.30
C ALA A 85 7.67 -15.87 -0.59
N ARG A 86 8.77 -16.62 -0.50
CA ARG A 86 10.10 -16.10 -0.83
C ARG A 86 10.21 -15.72 -2.30
N ALA A 87 9.75 -16.59 -3.21
CA ALA A 87 9.78 -16.34 -4.65
C ALA A 87 8.97 -15.10 -5.04
N LEU A 88 7.73 -14.97 -4.52
CA LEU A 88 6.90 -13.79 -4.74
C LEU A 88 7.53 -12.52 -4.17
N ALA A 89 8.05 -12.58 -2.95
CA ALA A 89 8.73 -11.44 -2.37
C ALA A 89 9.94 -11.06 -3.23
N ASP A 90 10.78 -12.02 -3.65
CA ASP A 90 11.97 -11.78 -4.48
C ASP A 90 11.64 -11.10 -5.80
N ALA A 91 10.54 -11.49 -6.46
CA ALA A 91 10.11 -10.91 -7.72
C ALA A 91 9.44 -9.53 -7.58
N PHE A 92 8.61 -9.33 -6.55
CA PHE A 92 7.67 -8.20 -6.52
C PHE A 92 7.87 -7.22 -5.35
N TRP A 93 8.82 -7.46 -4.44
CA TRP A 93 9.13 -6.55 -3.33
C TRP A 93 10.47 -5.81 -3.48
N PRO A 94 10.52 -4.49 -3.18
CA PRO A 94 9.39 -3.63 -2.78
C PRO A 94 8.36 -3.42 -3.90
N GLY A 95 7.06 -3.36 -3.57
CA GLY A 95 6.01 -3.17 -4.57
C GLY A 95 4.58 -3.44 -4.11
N ALA A 96 3.69 -3.55 -5.09
CA ALA A 96 2.24 -3.62 -4.93
C ALA A 96 1.70 -5.04 -4.66
N LEU A 97 2.48 -5.87 -3.95
CA LEU A 97 2.07 -7.21 -3.53
C LEU A 97 1.97 -7.31 -2.01
N THR A 98 0.93 -7.96 -1.52
CA THR A 98 0.75 -8.35 -0.12
C THR A 98 0.69 -9.87 -0.05
N ILE A 99 1.42 -10.47 0.87
CA ILE A 99 1.53 -11.92 1.03
C ILE A 99 0.99 -12.28 2.42
N ILE A 100 0.05 -13.21 2.50
CA ILE A 100 -0.45 -13.78 3.75
C ILE A 100 0.30 -15.06 4.06
N VAL A 101 0.83 -15.15 5.28
CA VAL A 101 1.60 -16.28 5.80
C VAL A 101 1.31 -16.48 7.28
N GLU A 102 1.65 -17.65 7.83
CA GLU A 102 1.63 -17.86 9.27
C GLU A 102 2.73 -17.05 9.96
N HIS A 103 2.38 -16.28 10.98
CA HIS A 103 3.35 -15.50 11.74
C HIS A 103 3.98 -16.31 12.88
N ALA A 104 5.19 -15.93 13.29
CA ALA A 104 5.87 -16.58 14.40
C ALA A 104 5.02 -16.49 15.69
N LYS A 105 4.87 -17.62 16.39
CA LYS A 105 4.04 -17.73 17.61
C LYS A 105 4.55 -16.91 18.80
N THR A 106 5.81 -16.47 18.74
CA THR A 106 6.42 -15.60 19.76
C THR A 106 6.02 -14.13 19.63
N LEU A 107 5.42 -13.75 18.50
CA LEU A 107 4.97 -12.37 18.27
C LEU A 107 3.69 -12.11 19.05
N THR A 108 3.68 -10.99 19.75
CA THR A 108 2.50 -10.51 20.49
C THR A 108 2.05 -9.21 19.87
N TRP A 109 0.95 -9.26 19.14
CA TRP A 109 0.28 -8.12 18.50
C TRP A 109 -1.23 -8.35 18.47
N ASP A 110 -1.99 -7.35 18.07
CA ASP A 110 -3.46 -7.42 17.99
C ASP A 110 -3.95 -6.84 16.66
N LEU A 111 -3.66 -7.53 15.57
CA LEU A 111 -3.92 -7.05 14.20
C LEU A 111 -5.36 -7.27 13.72
N GLY A 112 -6.26 -7.70 14.60
CA GLY A 112 -7.61 -8.18 14.29
C GLY A 112 -7.69 -9.71 14.32
N ASP A 113 -8.79 -10.23 13.79
CA ASP A 113 -9.11 -11.66 13.81
C ASP A 113 -8.34 -12.35 12.67
N THR A 114 -7.13 -12.80 12.99
CA THR A 114 -6.11 -13.23 12.02
C THR A 114 -5.87 -14.74 11.99
N ASP A 115 -6.37 -15.48 12.97
CA ASP A 115 -6.18 -16.94 13.12
C ASP A 115 -4.71 -17.40 12.97
N GLY A 116 -3.76 -16.64 13.55
CA GLY A 116 -2.32 -16.95 13.49
C GLY A 116 -1.63 -16.57 12.18
N THR A 117 -2.34 -15.92 11.25
CA THR A 117 -1.81 -15.45 9.97
C THR A 117 -1.48 -13.96 10.00
N VAL A 118 -0.67 -13.49 9.05
CA VAL A 118 -0.37 -12.08 8.88
C VAL A 118 -0.24 -11.74 7.41
N ALA A 119 -0.91 -10.67 6.99
CA ALA A 119 -0.69 -10.05 5.70
C ALA A 119 0.53 -9.13 5.78
N VAL A 120 1.58 -9.38 5.01
CA VAL A 120 2.80 -8.56 5.00
C VAL A 120 3.00 -7.89 3.64
N ARG A 121 3.52 -6.67 3.64
CA ARG A 121 3.92 -5.95 2.42
C ARG A 121 5.20 -5.14 2.64
N MET A 122 6.03 -5.05 1.61
CA MET A 122 7.09 -4.05 1.53
C MET A 122 6.73 -3.04 0.43
N PRO A 123 6.29 -1.81 0.77
CA PRO A 123 5.84 -0.84 -0.22
C PRO A 123 7.01 -0.24 -1.02
N LEU A 124 6.79 0.08 -2.30
CA LEU A 124 7.77 0.76 -3.15
C LEU A 124 7.61 2.28 -3.05
N HIS A 125 7.87 2.83 -1.87
CA HIS A 125 7.91 4.28 -1.68
C HIS A 125 9.08 4.66 -0.79
N PRO A 126 10.01 5.53 -1.23
CA PRO A 126 11.26 5.80 -0.52
C PRO A 126 11.03 6.32 0.91
N VAL A 127 10.07 7.25 1.07
CA VAL A 127 9.69 7.78 2.39
C VAL A 127 9.11 6.70 3.31
N ALA A 128 8.23 5.84 2.79
CA ALA A 128 7.64 4.77 3.60
C ALA A 128 8.71 3.75 4.02
N LEU A 129 9.58 3.36 3.09
CA LEU A 129 10.67 2.42 3.39
C LEU A 129 11.62 2.95 4.47
N GLU A 130 11.95 4.24 4.46
CA GLU A 130 12.78 4.84 5.50
C GLU A 130 12.08 4.88 6.85
N VAL A 131 10.81 5.30 6.91
CA VAL A 131 10.04 5.25 8.17
C VAL A 131 9.96 3.82 8.70
N LEU A 132 9.72 2.82 7.83
CA LEU A 132 9.62 1.42 8.22
C LEU A 132 10.96 0.82 8.68
N ARG A 133 12.10 1.34 8.20
CA ARG A 133 13.43 0.96 8.69
C ARG A 133 13.71 1.56 10.07
N GLU A 134 13.26 2.79 10.31
CA GLU A 134 13.43 3.51 11.57
C GLU A 134 12.47 3.06 12.69
N VAL A 135 11.26 2.63 12.33
CA VAL A 135 10.23 2.18 13.27
C VAL A 135 10.27 0.67 13.46
N GLY A 136 10.50 -0.08 12.38
CA GLY A 136 10.23 -1.51 12.32
C GLY A 136 8.85 -1.81 11.74
N PRO A 137 8.30 -3.03 11.95
CA PRO A 137 6.99 -3.43 11.45
C PRO A 137 5.89 -2.47 11.89
N MET A 138 5.13 -1.96 10.92
CA MET A 138 3.98 -1.10 11.19
C MET A 138 2.69 -1.79 10.76
N ALA A 139 1.67 -1.77 11.62
CA ALA A 139 0.32 -2.16 11.25
C ALA A 139 -0.34 -1.02 10.47
N VAL A 140 -0.83 -1.30 9.27
CA VAL A 140 -1.28 -0.33 8.28
C VAL A 140 -2.60 -0.77 7.65
N SER A 141 -3.45 0.21 7.37
CA SER A 141 -4.61 0.09 6.48
C SER A 141 -4.69 1.35 5.61
N SER A 142 -5.47 1.35 4.52
CA SER A 142 -5.63 2.53 3.67
C SER A 142 -6.12 3.75 4.47
N ALA A 143 -5.73 4.97 4.09
CA ALA A 143 -5.93 6.19 4.88
C ALA A 143 -7.34 6.82 4.72
N ASN A 144 -8.39 6.02 4.82
CA ASN A 144 -9.80 6.42 4.64
C ASN A 144 -10.72 5.84 5.71
N LYS A 145 -11.86 6.44 6.05
CA LYS A 145 -12.83 5.76 6.92
C LYS A 145 -13.41 4.53 6.21
N THR A 146 -13.78 3.48 6.96
CA THR A 146 -14.41 2.29 6.38
C THR A 146 -15.63 2.69 5.56
N GLY A 147 -15.75 2.16 4.34
CA GLY A 147 -16.82 2.48 3.40
C GLY A 147 -16.62 3.76 2.58
N GLN A 148 -15.60 4.57 2.88
CA GLN A 148 -15.23 5.75 2.08
C GLN A 148 -14.15 5.42 1.04
N PRO A 149 -14.04 6.20 -0.05
CA PRO A 149 -12.96 6.03 -1.03
C PRO A 149 -11.57 6.10 -0.39
N PRO A 150 -10.63 5.22 -0.78
CA PRO A 150 -9.24 5.32 -0.34
C PRO A 150 -8.59 6.64 -0.73
N ALA A 151 -7.72 7.15 0.12
CA ALA A 151 -6.98 8.38 -0.16
C ALA A 151 -5.80 8.10 -1.10
N VAL A 152 -5.71 8.89 -2.18
CA VAL A 152 -4.58 8.94 -3.13
C VAL A 152 -3.74 10.20 -2.98
N THR A 153 -4.19 11.17 -2.19
CA THR A 153 -3.39 12.33 -1.74
C THR A 153 -3.44 12.50 -0.23
N VAL A 154 -2.50 13.28 0.32
CA VAL A 154 -2.46 13.58 1.75
C VAL A 154 -3.66 14.41 2.20
N GLU A 155 -4.20 15.28 1.34
CA GLU A 155 -5.37 16.13 1.63
C GLU A 155 -6.59 15.27 1.89
N GLN A 156 -6.85 14.28 1.01
CA GLN A 156 -7.95 13.34 1.16
C GLN A 156 -7.81 12.52 2.45
N ALA A 157 -6.60 12.08 2.78
CA ALA A 157 -6.34 11.39 4.04
C ALA A 157 -6.62 12.30 5.25
N ARG A 158 -6.19 13.57 5.17
CA ARG A 158 -6.39 14.57 6.24
C ARG A 158 -7.85 14.92 6.43
N GLU A 159 -8.61 15.06 5.36
CA GLU A 159 -10.06 15.31 5.41
C GLU A 159 -10.79 14.17 6.14
N GLN A 160 -10.41 12.92 5.87
CA GLN A 160 -11.06 11.77 6.47
C GLN A 160 -10.63 11.50 7.91
N LEU A 161 -9.34 11.67 8.22
CA LEU A 161 -8.74 11.21 9.48
C LEU A 161 -8.47 12.33 10.49
N GLY A 162 -8.29 13.57 10.04
CA GLY A 162 -8.04 14.74 10.88
C GLY A 162 -7.08 14.48 12.05
N TYR A 163 -7.52 14.78 13.27
CA TYR A 163 -6.71 14.65 14.48
C TYR A 163 -6.44 13.22 14.94
N ALA A 164 -7.05 12.20 14.31
CA ALA A 164 -6.79 10.80 14.62
C ALA A 164 -5.34 10.39 14.29
N ALA A 165 -4.75 10.97 13.24
CA ALA A 165 -3.32 10.89 12.97
C ALA A 165 -2.59 12.15 13.43
N ARG A 166 -1.37 11.98 13.94
CA ARG A 166 -0.54 13.10 14.42
C ARG A 166 0.40 13.64 13.36
N VAL A 167 0.88 12.76 12.49
CA VAL A 167 1.84 13.06 11.43
C VAL A 167 1.26 12.63 10.10
N TYR A 168 1.35 13.51 9.11
CA TYR A 168 0.98 13.25 7.74
C TYR A 168 2.22 13.52 6.89
N LEU A 169 2.70 12.50 6.16
CA LEU A 169 3.78 12.65 5.21
C LEU A 169 3.18 12.84 3.83
N ASP A 170 3.39 14.00 3.23
CA ASP A 170 2.94 14.28 1.88
C ASP A 170 4.02 13.84 0.88
N GLY A 171 3.76 12.73 0.19
CA GLY A 171 4.63 12.22 -0.88
C GLY A 171 4.14 12.58 -2.29
N GLY A 172 3.16 13.49 -2.40
CA GLY A 172 2.43 13.74 -3.63
C GLY A 172 1.35 12.67 -3.92
N PRO A 173 0.71 12.74 -5.10
CA PRO A 173 -0.33 11.79 -5.49
C PRO A 173 0.21 10.35 -5.68
N CYS A 174 -0.58 9.35 -5.28
CA CYS A 174 -0.25 7.95 -5.54
C CYS A 174 -0.35 7.63 -7.05
N PRO A 175 0.65 6.97 -7.64
CA PRO A 175 0.69 6.73 -9.09
C PRO A 175 -0.33 5.70 -9.57
N ALA A 176 -0.50 4.59 -8.83
CA ALA A 176 -1.36 3.50 -9.30
C ALA A 176 -2.85 3.72 -8.99
N SER A 177 -3.19 4.43 -7.90
CA SER A 177 -4.57 4.57 -7.37
C SER A 177 -5.35 3.26 -7.16
N VAL A 178 -4.70 2.11 -7.34
CA VAL A 178 -5.23 0.75 -7.21
C VAL A 178 -4.52 0.10 -6.02
N PRO A 179 -5.23 -0.64 -5.14
CA PRO A 179 -4.61 -1.31 -4.01
C PRO A 179 -3.64 -2.43 -4.45
N SER A 180 -2.83 -2.92 -3.50
CA SER A 180 -1.97 -4.09 -3.74
C SER A 180 -2.77 -5.37 -4.00
N ALA A 181 -2.22 -6.28 -4.80
CA ALA A 181 -2.71 -7.65 -4.86
C ALA A 181 -2.48 -8.35 -3.50
N ILE A 182 -3.37 -9.26 -3.13
CA ILE A 182 -3.25 -10.07 -1.90
C ILE A 182 -3.23 -11.55 -2.28
N VAL A 183 -2.11 -12.22 -2.00
CA VAL A 183 -1.96 -13.67 -2.19
C VAL A 183 -1.86 -14.35 -0.84
N ASP A 184 -2.71 -15.35 -0.63
CA ASP A 184 -2.70 -16.23 0.53
C ASP A 184 -1.89 -17.51 0.26
N LEU A 185 -0.94 -17.79 1.15
CA LEU A 185 -0.01 -18.92 1.09
C LEU A 185 -0.08 -19.81 2.33
N THR A 186 -1.17 -19.70 3.11
CA THR A 186 -1.36 -20.48 4.34
C THR A 186 -2.00 -21.86 4.09
N GLY A 187 -2.74 -22.00 2.99
CA GLY A 187 -3.35 -23.26 2.57
C GLY A 187 -2.44 -24.17 1.73
N GLU A 188 -3.01 -25.29 1.25
CA GLU A 188 -2.30 -26.26 0.39
C GLU A 188 -1.91 -25.68 -0.97
N ALA A 189 -2.71 -24.74 -1.50
CA ALA A 189 -2.48 -24.10 -2.79
C ALA A 189 -2.52 -22.57 -2.65
N PRO A 190 -1.60 -21.82 -3.30
CA PRO A 190 -1.63 -20.36 -3.33
C PRO A 190 -2.96 -19.83 -3.88
N ARG A 191 -3.54 -18.83 -3.22
CA ARG A 191 -4.82 -18.24 -3.65
C ARG A 191 -4.74 -16.73 -3.74
N LEU A 192 -5.24 -16.17 -4.84
CA LEU A 192 -5.47 -14.72 -4.93
C LEU A 192 -6.75 -14.36 -4.18
N LEU A 193 -6.63 -13.55 -3.13
CA LEU A 193 -7.77 -13.04 -2.36
C LEU A 193 -8.25 -11.67 -2.85
N ARG A 194 -7.36 -10.90 -3.48
CA ARG A 194 -7.69 -9.59 -4.02
C ARG A 194 -6.80 -9.28 -5.23
N ALA A 195 -7.42 -8.92 -6.34
CA ALA A 195 -6.73 -8.30 -7.46
C ALA A 195 -6.18 -6.92 -7.07
N GLY A 196 -5.17 -6.42 -7.77
CA GLY A 196 -4.59 -5.12 -7.47
C GLY A 196 -3.71 -4.64 -8.60
N ALA A 197 -2.82 -3.69 -8.31
CA ALA A 197 -1.95 -3.09 -9.31
C ALA A 197 -0.96 -4.08 -9.97
N LEU A 198 -0.81 -5.30 -9.43
CA LEU A 198 -0.03 -6.37 -10.04
C LEU A 198 -0.98 -7.34 -10.76
N ALA A 199 -0.77 -7.53 -12.06
CA ALA A 199 -1.65 -8.33 -12.90
C ALA A 199 -1.48 -9.84 -12.63
N VAL A 200 -2.55 -10.61 -12.83
CA VAL A 200 -2.56 -12.06 -12.63
C VAL A 200 -1.54 -12.80 -13.50
N PRO A 201 -1.36 -12.48 -14.80
CA PRO A 201 -0.33 -13.12 -15.61
C PRO A 201 1.07 -12.97 -15.01
N GLN A 202 1.42 -11.79 -14.50
CA GLN A 202 2.71 -11.54 -13.85
C GLN A 202 2.88 -12.41 -12.60
N LEU A 203 1.84 -12.51 -11.76
CA LEU A 203 1.87 -13.41 -10.60
C LEU A 203 2.08 -14.87 -11.00
N ARG A 204 1.50 -15.31 -12.11
CA ARG A 204 1.61 -16.69 -12.62
C ARG A 204 2.98 -17.02 -13.22
N GLU A 205 3.76 -16.03 -13.64
CA GLU A 205 5.16 -16.27 -14.04
C GLU A 205 5.99 -16.84 -12.88
N VAL A 206 5.67 -16.44 -11.64
CA VAL A 206 6.34 -16.90 -10.42
C VAL A 206 5.59 -18.06 -9.77
N LEU A 207 4.25 -18.04 -9.80
CA LEU A 207 3.37 -19.05 -9.23
C LEU A 207 2.36 -19.59 -10.26
N PRO A 208 2.76 -20.54 -11.12
CA PRO A 208 1.88 -21.08 -12.16
C PRO A 208 0.58 -21.68 -11.61
N ASP A 209 0.63 -22.29 -10.43
CA ASP A 209 -0.50 -22.95 -9.77
C ASP A 209 -1.39 -21.98 -8.94
N LEU A 210 -1.24 -20.66 -9.12
CA LEU A 210 -2.03 -19.67 -8.40
C LEU A 210 -3.52 -19.82 -8.73
N LEU A 211 -4.30 -20.14 -7.69
CA LEU A 211 -5.75 -20.20 -7.76
C LEU A 211 -6.33 -18.78 -7.77
N VAL A 212 -7.12 -18.50 -8.79
CA VAL A 212 -7.81 -17.21 -8.97
C VAL A 212 -9.31 -17.51 -9.01
N PRO A 213 -10.09 -17.02 -8.03
CA PRO A 213 -11.55 -17.15 -8.06
C PRO A 213 -12.14 -16.53 -9.34
N ASP A 214 -13.19 -17.15 -9.90
CA ASP A 214 -13.80 -16.73 -11.16
C ASP A 214 -14.25 -15.26 -11.15
N GLU A 215 -14.75 -14.80 -10.01
CA GLU A 215 -15.18 -13.40 -9.79
C GLU A 215 -14.03 -12.40 -9.98
N LEU A 216 -12.82 -12.76 -9.53
CA LEU A 216 -11.63 -11.93 -9.69
C LEU A 216 -11.05 -12.02 -11.11
N ALA A 217 -11.18 -13.16 -11.78
CA ALA A 217 -10.77 -13.31 -13.17
C ALA A 217 -11.56 -12.37 -14.11
N ALA A 218 -12.86 -12.18 -13.84
CA ALA A 218 -13.72 -11.29 -14.62
C ALA A 218 -13.37 -9.80 -14.47
N ASP A 219 -12.97 -9.35 -13.28
CA ASP A 219 -12.55 -7.95 -13.05
C ASP A 219 -11.16 -7.65 -13.64
N THR A 220 -10.25 -8.62 -13.62
CA THR A 220 -8.93 -8.45 -14.28
C THR A 220 -9.05 -8.28 -15.79
N ALA A 221 -9.94 -9.03 -16.44
CA ALA A 221 -10.16 -8.92 -17.88
C ALA A 221 -10.76 -7.55 -18.30
N ARG A 222 -11.54 -6.90 -17.42
CA ARG A 222 -12.05 -5.54 -17.68
C ARG A 222 -10.97 -4.48 -17.48
N THR A 223 -10.16 -4.63 -16.43
CA THR A 223 -9.07 -3.69 -16.11
C THR A 223 -7.97 -3.70 -17.19
N ASP A 224 -7.62 -4.88 -17.71
CA ASP A 224 -6.67 -5.02 -18.81
C ASP A 224 -7.21 -4.43 -20.12
N ALA A 225 -8.53 -4.54 -20.36
CA ALA A 225 -9.18 -3.94 -21.53
C ALA A 225 -9.22 -2.40 -21.45
N ASP A 226 -9.48 -1.84 -20.27
CA ASP A 226 -9.48 -0.39 -20.04
C ASP A 226 -8.05 0.19 -20.13
N ALA A 227 -7.05 -0.47 -19.54
CA ALA A 227 -5.65 -0.06 -19.64
C ALA A 227 -5.10 -0.14 -21.07
N ALA A 228 -5.50 -1.16 -21.85
CA ALA A 228 -5.15 -1.27 -23.26
C ALA A 228 -5.86 -0.23 -24.13
N ALA A 229 -7.08 0.20 -23.76
CA ALA A 229 -7.79 1.28 -24.44
C ALA A 229 -7.15 2.66 -24.18
N ASP A 230 -6.66 2.90 -22.97
CA ASP A 230 -5.92 4.13 -22.63
C ASP A 230 -4.56 4.23 -23.35
N ASP A 231 -3.84 3.11 -23.51
CA ASP A 231 -2.57 3.07 -24.26
C ASP A 231 -2.81 3.30 -25.78
N ALA A 232 -3.90 2.76 -26.32
CA ALA A 232 -4.30 2.98 -27.71
C ALA A 232 -4.80 4.42 -28.00
N GLY A 233 -5.27 5.15 -26.97
CA GLY A 233 -5.72 6.55 -27.07
C GLY A 233 -4.59 7.59 -27.20
N THR A 234 -3.34 7.19 -27.00
CA THR A 234 -2.19 8.13 -27.00
C THR A 234 -1.49 8.22 -28.37
N ALA A 235 -1.95 7.45 -29.37
CA ALA A 235 -1.42 7.49 -30.73
C ALA A 235 -2.33 8.28 -31.69
N GLY A 236 -2.16 9.60 -31.71
CA GLY A 236 -2.26 10.38 -32.95
C GLY A 236 -3.46 11.33 -33.11
N THR A 237 -3.21 12.61 -32.84
CA THR A 237 -3.70 13.71 -33.70
C THR A 237 -2.58 14.75 -33.86
N ALA A 238 -1.76 14.58 -34.90
CA ALA A 238 -0.86 15.63 -35.36
C ALA A 238 -1.71 16.75 -35.99
N GLN A 239 -1.84 17.86 -35.27
CA GLN A 239 -2.53 19.05 -35.75
C GLN A 239 -1.60 19.80 -36.72
N ALA A 240 -2.06 19.99 -37.97
CA ALA A 240 -1.37 20.77 -38.99
C ALA A 240 -1.28 22.25 -38.56
N PRO A 241 -0.19 22.98 -38.92
CA PRO A 241 -0.04 24.38 -38.53
C PRO A 241 -0.96 25.30 -39.34
N ASP A 242 -1.63 26.21 -38.64
CA ASP A 242 -2.49 27.27 -39.21
C ASP A 242 -1.66 28.34 -39.95
N PRO A 243 -2.19 28.97 -41.03
CA PRO A 243 -1.47 29.99 -41.78
C PRO A 243 -1.53 31.37 -41.08
N ALA A 244 -0.43 32.12 -41.22
CA ALA A 244 -0.23 33.44 -40.62
C ALA A 244 -1.22 34.52 -41.12
N PRO A 245 -1.55 35.54 -40.30
CA PRO A 245 -2.48 36.59 -40.69
C PRO A 245 -1.82 37.61 -41.63
N ALA A 246 -2.54 38.01 -42.67
CA ALA A 246 -2.18 39.09 -43.58
C ALA A 246 -2.36 40.46 -42.91
N SER A 247 -1.30 41.27 -42.96
CA SER A 247 -1.30 42.67 -42.56
C SER A 247 -2.11 43.51 -43.55
N ALA A 248 -3.03 44.33 -43.03
CA ALA A 248 -3.67 45.40 -43.77
C ALA A 248 -3.06 46.74 -43.33
N GLU A 249 -2.33 47.39 -44.22
CA GLU A 249 -2.04 48.83 -44.20
C GLU A 249 -2.10 49.34 -45.64
N GLY A 250 -2.87 50.40 -45.88
CA GLY A 250 -2.91 51.18 -47.13
C GLY A 250 -4.23 51.21 -47.86
#